data_AF-A0A838VSQ2-F1
#
_entry.id   AF-A0A838VSQ2-F1
#
_cell.length_a   1.000
_cell.length_b   1.000
_cell.length_c   1.000
_cell.angle_alpha   90.00
_cell.angle_beta   90.00
_cell.angle_gamma   90.00
#
_symmetry.space_group_name_H-M   'P 1'
#
loop_
_entity.id
_entity.type
_entity.pdbx_description
1 polymer ?
#
loop_
_entity_poly.entity_id
_entity_poly.type
_entity_poly.pdbx_seq_one_letter_code
_entity_poly.pdbx_strand_id
1 'polypeptide(L)'
;MSDLYQGKDPRNIGTYSATDAVHYLHVPYSTVRSWVFGARYKTKLGSKRFQPVITIPEPEQRLLSFTNLVELHVLNAIRRYHQVP
;
A
#
# COMPACT_ATOMS: atom_id res chain seq x y z
N MET A 1 -22.71 23.04 9.86
CA MET A 1 -22.27 21.65 9.68
C MET A 1 -20.90 21.53 10.33
N SER A 2 -20.77 20.66 11.34
CA SER A 2 -19.47 20.39 11.97
C SER A 2 -18.54 19.75 10.95
N ASP A 3 -17.30 20.21 10.89
CA ASP A 3 -16.28 19.61 10.04
C ASP A 3 -15.89 18.24 10.58
N LEU A 4 -16.43 17.18 9.98
CA LEU A 4 -16.23 15.79 10.38
C LEU A 4 -14.77 15.33 10.29
N TYR A 5 -13.98 15.99 9.45
CA TYR A 5 -12.60 15.58 9.16
C TYR A 5 -11.57 16.62 9.60
N GLN A 6 -12.01 17.66 10.33
CA GLN A 6 -11.14 18.69 10.91
C GLN A 6 -10.18 19.30 9.87
N GLY A 7 -10.68 19.61 8.68
CA GLY A 7 -9.93 20.21 7.57
C GLY A 7 -9.02 19.24 6.82
N LYS A 8 -9.01 17.95 7.20
CA LYS A 8 -8.27 16.92 6.46
C LYS A 8 -9.08 16.38 5.30
N ASP A 9 -8.40 16.04 4.20
CA ASP A 9 -9.02 15.29 3.11
C ASP A 9 -9.28 13.84 3.57
N PRO A 10 -10.54 13.38 3.65
CA PRO A 10 -10.88 12.05 4.10
C PRO A 10 -10.23 10.94 3.26
N ARG A 11 -9.88 11.22 1.99
CA ARG A 11 -9.24 10.24 1.11
C ARG A 11 -7.81 9.90 1.52
N ASN A 12 -7.17 10.77 2.31
CA ASN A 12 -5.79 10.64 2.75
C ASN A 12 -5.67 10.22 4.23
N ILE A 13 -6.79 9.94 4.90
CA ILE A 13 -6.80 9.43 6.27
C ILE A 13 -6.63 7.91 6.25
N GLY A 14 -5.79 7.37 7.14
CA GLY A 14 -5.62 5.92 7.30
C GLY A 14 -6.92 5.28 7.77
N THR A 15 -7.47 4.34 7.00
CA THR A 15 -8.77 3.71 7.31
C THR A 15 -8.78 2.22 7.01
N TYR A 16 -8.00 1.78 6.02
CA TYR A 16 -8.03 0.41 5.53
C TYR A 16 -6.82 -0.37 6.01
N SER A 17 -7.04 -1.59 6.49
CA SER A 17 -5.93 -2.51 6.78
C SER A 17 -5.33 -3.07 5.48
N ALA A 18 -4.15 -3.67 5.59
CA ALA A 18 -3.58 -4.42 4.46
C ALA A 18 -4.50 -5.58 4.03
N THR A 19 -5.26 -6.17 4.96
CA THR A 19 -6.23 -7.22 4.66
C THR A 19 -7.40 -6.69 3.83
N ASP A 20 -7.91 -5.50 4.15
CA ASP A 20 -8.96 -4.84 3.36
C ASP A 20 -8.47 -4.58 1.93
N ALA A 21 -7.24 -4.08 1.78
CA ALA A 21 -6.63 -3.87 0.46
C ALA A 21 -6.53 -5.17 -0.37
N VAL A 22 -6.16 -6.29 0.27
CA VAL A 22 -6.14 -7.61 -0.39
C VAL A 22 -7.54 -8.01 -0.86
N HIS A 23 -8.53 -7.86 0.03
CA HIS A 23 -9.91 -8.24 -0.25
C HIS A 23 -10.54 -7.39 -1.35
N TYR A 24 -10.33 -6.08 -1.33
CA TYR A 24 -10.95 -5.16 -2.29
C TYR A 24 -10.27 -5.17 -3.66
N LEU A 25 -8.95 -5.32 -3.70
CA LEU A 25 -8.17 -5.13 -4.94
C LEU A 25 -7.71 -6.45 -5.56
N HIS A 26 -7.96 -7.58 -4.90
CA HIS A 26 -7.51 -8.92 -5.32
C HIS A 26 -6.00 -8.97 -5.61
N VAL A 27 -5.22 -8.30 -4.76
CA VAL A 27 -3.75 -8.28 -4.80
C VAL A 27 -3.22 -9.21 -3.71
N PRO A 28 -2.24 -10.09 -3.98
CA PRO A 28 -1.68 -10.95 -2.94
C PRO A 28 -1.14 -10.17 -1.74
N TYR A 29 -1.37 -10.68 -0.53
CA TYR A 29 -0.93 -10.03 0.71
C TYR A 29 0.58 -9.74 0.75
N SER A 30 1.40 -10.65 0.23
CA SER A 30 2.85 -10.47 0.13
C SER A 30 3.23 -9.26 -0.75
N THR A 31 2.50 -9.03 -1.84
CA THR A 31 2.69 -7.88 -2.74
C THR A 31 2.29 -6.59 -2.03
N VAL A 32 1.09 -6.53 -1.46
CA VAL A 32 0.62 -5.38 -0.66
C VAL A 32 1.64 -5.02 0.42
N ARG A 33 2.07 -6.02 1.20
CA ARG A 33 3.05 -5.82 2.27
C ARG A 33 4.38 -5.32 1.73
N SER A 34 4.87 -5.87 0.62
CA SER A 34 6.15 -5.44 0.04
C SER A 34 6.11 -3.99 -0.45
N TRP A 35 5.01 -3.56 -1.07
CA TRP A 35 4.87 -2.20 -1.58
C TRP A 35 4.62 -1.16 -0.50
N VAL A 36 3.94 -1.52 0.58
CA VAL A 36 3.54 -0.59 1.65
C VAL A 36 4.54 -0.56 2.80
N PHE A 37 5.10 -1.71 3.19
CA PHE A 37 5.98 -1.84 4.37
C PHE A 37 7.40 -2.29 4.02
N GLY A 38 7.65 -2.61 2.75
CA GLY A 38 8.88 -3.24 2.32
C GLY A 38 8.91 -4.73 2.66
N ALA A 39 9.87 -5.43 2.08
CA ALA A 39 10.07 -6.85 2.32
C ALA A 39 11.55 -7.21 2.29
N ARG A 40 11.99 -8.12 3.17
CA ARG A 40 13.32 -8.72 3.05
C ARG A 40 13.24 -9.94 2.14
N TYR A 41 14.19 -10.07 1.23
CA TYR A 41 14.32 -11.24 0.36
C TYR A 41 15.77 -11.74 0.34
N LYS A 42 15.96 -13.04 0.10
CA LYS A 42 17.28 -13.66 0.01
C LYS A 42 17.81 -13.56 -1.43
N THR A 43 19.11 -13.36 -1.56
CA THR A 43 19.86 -13.38 -2.83
C THR A 43 21.10 -14.23 -2.67
N LYS A 44 21.76 -14.61 -3.78
CA LYS A 44 23.03 -15.36 -3.76
C LYS A 44 24.13 -14.66 -2.95
N LEU A 45 24.06 -13.33 -2.81
CA LEU A 45 25.06 -12.50 -2.12
C LEU A 45 24.58 -12.02 -0.73
N GLY A 46 23.45 -12.53 -0.22
CA GLY A 46 22.91 -12.15 1.10
C GLY A 46 21.46 -11.67 1.06
N SER A 47 21.00 -11.02 2.13
CA SER A 47 19.63 -10.49 2.22
C SER A 47 19.54 -9.06 1.68
N LYS A 48 18.57 -8.80 0.79
CA LYS A 48 18.21 -7.46 0.33
C LYS A 48 16.86 -7.04 0.88
N ARG A 49 16.60 -5.72 0.87
CA ARG A 49 15.30 -5.13 1.25
C ARG A 49 14.66 -4.48 0.03
N PHE A 50 13.42 -4.85 -0.25
CA PHE A 50 12.52 -4.13 -1.13
C PHE A 50 12.04 -2.88 -0.38
N GLN A 51 12.28 -1.71 -0.95
CA GLN A 51 11.86 -0.44 -0.35
C GLN A 51 10.37 -0.22 -0.62
N PRO A 52 9.59 0.24 0.37
CA PRO A 52 8.22 0.66 0.13
C PRO A 52 8.15 1.66 -1.03
N VAL A 53 7.13 1.52 -1.87
CA VAL A 53 6.84 2.44 -2.98
C VAL A 53 5.55 3.24 -2.74
N ILE A 54 4.77 2.86 -1.73
CA ILE A 54 3.59 3.57 -1.26
C ILE A 54 3.89 4.16 0.11
N THR A 55 3.68 5.46 0.27
CA THR A 55 3.79 6.15 1.56
C THR A 55 2.41 6.23 2.20
N ILE A 56 2.28 5.77 3.43
CA ILE A 56 1.03 5.80 4.20
C ILE A 56 1.04 6.95 5.21
N PRO A 57 -0.13 7.54 5.55
CA PRO A 57 -0.21 8.73 6.40
C PRO A 57 0.29 8.47 7.83
N GLU A 58 0.02 7.28 8.38
CA GLU A 58 0.30 6.94 9.78
C GLU A 58 0.99 5.56 9.87
N PRO A 59 2.32 5.49 9.66
CA PRO A 59 3.05 4.22 9.58
C PRO A 59 2.92 3.32 10.81
N GLU A 60 2.78 3.93 11.99
CA GLU A 60 2.62 3.21 13.26
C GLU A 60 1.30 2.44 13.34
N GLN A 61 0.22 3.01 12.77
CA GLN A 61 -1.09 2.37 12.76
C GLN A 61 -1.21 1.33 11.63
N ARG A 62 -0.33 1.38 10.64
CA ARG A 62 -0.32 0.47 9.47
C ARG A 62 -1.65 0.47 8.71
N LEU A 63 -2.29 1.63 8.64
CA LEU A 63 -3.51 1.85 7.89
C LEU A 63 -3.22 2.57 6.57
N LEU A 64 -3.81 2.06 5.50
CA LEU A 64 -3.84 2.66 4.18
C LEU A 64 -4.99 3.65 4.09
N SER A 65 -4.76 4.72 3.35
CA SER A 65 -5.82 5.65 2.96
C SER A 65 -6.52 5.18 1.67
N PHE A 66 -7.65 5.83 1.32
CA PHE A 66 -8.31 5.58 0.04
C PHE A 66 -7.36 5.85 -1.14
N THR A 67 -6.57 6.94 -1.07
CA THR A 67 -5.56 7.25 -2.09
C THR A 67 -4.54 6.12 -2.21
N ASN A 68 -4.09 5.53 -1.09
CA ASN A 68 -3.16 4.40 -1.14
C ASN A 68 -3.79 3.13 -1.78
N LEU A 69 -5.08 2.90 -1.63
CA LEU A 69 -5.76 1.81 -2.35
C LEU A 69 -5.76 2.05 -3.87
N VAL A 70 -5.96 3.30 -4.31
CA VAL A 70 -5.88 3.67 -5.74
C VAL A 70 -4.45 3.48 -6.26
N GLU A 71 -3.43 3.95 -5.54
CA GLU A 71 -2.01 3.72 -5.89
C GLU A 71 -1.71 2.23 -6.03
N LEU A 72 -2.18 1.42 -5.09
CA LEU A 72 -1.98 -0.02 -5.09
C LEU A 72 -2.68 -0.69 -6.29
N HIS A 73 -3.90 -0.25 -6.60
CA HIS A 73 -4.65 -0.72 -7.77
C HIS A 73 -3.90 -0.42 -9.08
N VAL A 74 -3.42 0.82 -9.25
CA VAL A 74 -2.67 1.26 -10.43
C VAL A 74 -1.36 0.49 -10.55
N LEU A 75 -0.59 0.36 -9.46
CA LEU A 75 0.66 -0.42 -9.46
C LEU A 75 0.42 -1.89 -9.82
N ASN A 76 -0.65 -2.50 -9.32
CA ASN A 76 -1.02 -3.88 -9.66
C ASN A 76 -1.40 -4.01 -11.14
N ALA A 77 -2.13 -3.05 -11.71
CA ALA A 77 -2.46 -3.03 -13.13
C ALA A 77 -1.19 -2.90 -13.98
N ILE A 78 -0.28 -1.98 -13.65
CA ILE A 78 1.02 -1.81 -14.33
C ILE A 78 1.81 -3.12 -14.33
N ARG A 79 1.94 -3.76 -13.16
CA ARG A 79 2.70 -5.01 -13.04
C ARG A 79 2.07 -6.16 -13.83
N ARG A 80 0.74 -6.30 -13.81
CA ARG A 80 0.05 -7.46 -14.44
C ARG A 80 -0.13 -7.31 -15.94
N TYR A 81 -0.49 -6.13 -16.41
CA TYR A 81 -0.84 -5.90 -17.81
C TYR A 81 0.33 -5.36 -18.63
N HIS A 82 1.20 -4.54 -18.02
CA HIS A 82 2.32 -3.92 -18.70
C HIS A 82 3.68 -4.57 -18.37
N GLN A 83 3.70 -5.55 -17.45
CA GLN A 83 4.87 -6.39 -17.11
C GLN A 83 6.13 -5.58 -16.77
N VAL A 84 5.95 -4.39 -16.20
CA VAL A 84 7.04 -3.56 -15.72
C VAL A 84 7.68 -4.26 -14.51
N PRO A 85 9.00 -4.56 -14.54
CA PRO A 85 9.70 -5.28 -13.47
C PRO A 85 9.73 -4.55 -12.13
#